data_AF-A0A9N9NR70-F1
#
_entry.id   AF-A0A9N9NR70-F1
#
_cell.length_a   1.000
_cell.length_b   1.000
_cell.length_c   1.000
_cell.angle_alpha   90.00
_cell.angle_beta   90.00
_cell.angle_gamma   90.00
#
_symmetry.space_group_name_H-M   'P 1'
#
loop_
_entity.id
_entity.type
_entity.pdbx_description
1 polymer ?
#
loop_
_entity_poly.entity_id
_entity_poly.type
_entity_poly.pdbx_seq_one_letter_code
_entity_poly.pdbx_strand_id
1 'polypeptide(L)'
;MSSWIVTVVYVGGMLMVMSLFSYTWRRRKAASAILVPWFPDHTTRDTYISLLQQTDPPATELQLRAALLRRAMTNVERIIKLRENRPALLSLVQKGAVGDGLWSSFQKAEQELQQDVIEVTQEAETFKKNWGQTIFHTANEM
;
A
#
# COMPACT_ATOMS: atom_id res chain seq x y z
N MET A 1 -31.87 -11.37 -45.77
CA MET A 1 -31.12 -11.45 -44.49
C MET A 1 -31.33 -10.13 -43.76
N SER A 2 -31.77 -10.18 -42.50
CA SER A 2 -32.39 -9.03 -41.83
C SER A 2 -31.35 -7.97 -41.43
N SER A 3 -31.50 -6.74 -41.94
CA SER A 3 -30.56 -5.61 -41.80
C SER A 3 -30.12 -5.34 -40.35
N TRP A 4 -31.01 -5.57 -39.37
CA TRP A 4 -30.71 -5.38 -37.95
C TRP A 4 -29.61 -6.30 -37.43
N ILE A 5 -29.48 -7.53 -37.96
CA ILE A 5 -28.45 -8.49 -37.55
C ILE A 5 -27.07 -7.96 -37.90
N VAL A 6 -26.92 -7.36 -39.09
CA VAL A 6 -25.65 -6.80 -39.56
C VAL A 6 -25.22 -5.64 -38.66
N THR A 7 -26.14 -4.76 -38.28
CA THR A 7 -25.87 -3.64 -37.37
C THR A 7 -25.44 -4.12 -35.97
N VAL A 8 -26.15 -5.10 -35.41
CA VAL A 8 -25.82 -5.64 -34.08
C VAL A 8 -24.46 -6.34 -34.08
N VAL A 9 -24.15 -7.14 -35.11
CA VAL A 9 -22.85 -7.80 -35.24
C VAL A 9 -21.73 -6.78 -35.41
N TYR A 10 -21.93 -5.72 -36.20
CA TYR A 10 -20.94 -4.67 -36.40
C TYR A 10 -20.61 -3.92 -35.10
N VAL A 11 -21.64 -3.47 -34.37
CA VAL A 11 -21.47 -2.77 -33.10
C VAL A 11 -20.88 -3.71 -32.03
N GLY A 12 -21.36 -4.95 -31.96
CA GLY A 12 -20.84 -5.96 -31.04
C GLY A 12 -19.37 -6.29 -31.28
N GLY A 13 -18.98 -6.45 -32.55
CA GLY A 13 -17.59 -6.66 -32.94
C GLY A 13 -16.69 -5.47 -32.58
N MET A 14 -17.16 -4.24 -32.79
CA MET A 14 -16.43 -3.03 -32.43
C MET A 14 -16.23 -2.93 -30.90
N LEU A 15 -17.27 -3.21 -30.11
CA LEU A 15 -17.16 -3.25 -28.65
C LEU A 15 -16.22 -4.36 -28.17
N MET A 16 -16.23 -5.52 -28.83
CA MET A 16 -15.35 -6.64 -28.49
C MET A 16 -13.87 -6.29 -28.73
N VAL A 17 -13.54 -5.72 -29.88
CA VAL A 17 -12.18 -5.26 -30.21
C VAL A 17 -11.75 -4.16 -29.25
N MET A 18 -12.63 -3.19 -28.97
CA MET A 18 -12.34 -2.09 -28.04
C MET A 18 -12.09 -2.61 -26.62
N SER A 19 -12.86 -3.60 -26.17
CA SER A 19 -12.69 -4.24 -24.86
C SER A 19 -11.37 -5.00 -24.76
N LEU A 20 -11.03 -5.81 -25.78
CA LEU A 20 -9.80 -6.59 -25.80
C LEU A 20 -8.55 -5.68 -25.83
N PHE A 21 -8.60 -4.62 -26.64
CA PHE A 21 -7.54 -3.61 -26.68
C PHE A 21 -7.39 -2.88 -25.34
N SER A 22 -8.50 -2.44 -24.74
CA SER A 22 -8.48 -1.75 -23.46
C SER A 22 -7.94 -2.64 -22.32
N TYR A 23 -8.32 -3.92 -22.31
CA TYR A 23 -7.82 -4.90 -21.34
C TYR A 23 -6.32 -5.15 -21.51
N THR A 24 -5.87 -5.42 -22.73
CA THR A 24 -4.44 -5.70 -23.01
C THR A 24 -3.56 -4.48 -22.76
N TRP A 25 -3.99 -3.28 -23.15
CA TRP A 25 -3.25 -2.03 -22.89
C TRP A 25 -3.17 -1.73 -21.39
N ARG A 26 -4.27 -1.84 -20.64
CA ARG A 26 -4.25 -1.65 -19.18
C ARG A 26 -3.34 -2.66 -18.49
N ARG A 27 -3.42 -3.93 -18.89
CA ARG A 27 -2.55 -4.99 -18.34
C ARG A 27 -1.08 -4.73 -18.62
N ARG A 28 -0.73 -4.29 -19.84
CA ARG A 28 0.64 -3.93 -20.20
C ARG A 28 1.13 -2.69 -19.46
N LYS A 29 0.30 -1.64 -19.36
CA LYS A 29 0.63 -0.42 -18.61
C LYS A 29 0.87 -0.71 -17.13
N ALA A 30 0.11 -1.62 -16.52
CA ALA A 30 0.33 -2.08 -15.16
C ALA A 30 1.64 -2.87 -15.01
N ALA A 31 2.00 -3.72 -15.98
CA ALA A 31 3.24 -4.50 -15.96
C ALA A 31 4.50 -3.65 -16.22
N SER A 32 4.39 -2.59 -17.01
CA SER A 32 5.51 -1.69 -17.34
C SER A 32 5.73 -0.57 -16.33
N ALA A 33 4.89 -0.46 -15.30
CA ALA A 33 5.11 0.46 -14.19
C ALA A 33 6.24 -0.09 -13.31
N ILE A 34 7.49 0.27 -13.62
CA ILE A 34 8.64 0.07 -12.73
C ILE A 34 8.41 1.00 -11.53
N LEU A 35 7.69 0.50 -10.54
CA LEU A 35 7.40 1.19 -9.30
C LEU A 35 8.62 1.02 -8.39
N VAL A 36 9.50 2.01 -8.40
CA VAL A 36 10.52 2.12 -7.35
C VAL A 36 9.77 2.31 -6.03
N PRO A 37 9.97 1.42 -5.03
CA PRO A 37 9.35 1.56 -3.72
C PRO A 37 9.68 2.93 -3.11
N TRP A 38 8.67 3.63 -2.60
CA TRP A 38 8.85 4.97 -2.02
C TRP A 38 9.68 4.94 -0.73
N PHE A 39 9.48 3.90 0.09
CA PHE A 39 10.22 3.66 1.31
C PHE A 39 11.16 2.46 1.17
N PRO A 40 12.29 2.45 1.91
CA PRO A 40 13.12 1.26 2.01
C PRO A 40 12.37 0.11 2.70
N ASP A 41 12.92 -1.09 2.55
CA ASP A 41 12.35 -2.32 3.11
C ASP A 41 11.99 -2.19 4.59
N HIS A 42 10.90 -2.85 4.98
CA HIS A 42 10.30 -2.69 6.30
C HIS A 42 10.95 -3.60 7.34
N THR A 43 12.21 -3.34 7.67
CA THR A 43 13.03 -4.16 8.58
C THR A 43 12.36 -4.49 9.91
N THR A 44 11.59 -3.56 10.49
CA THR A 44 10.89 -3.77 11.77
C THR A 44 9.69 -4.71 11.67
N ARG A 45 9.00 -4.73 10.52
CA ARG A 45 7.95 -5.72 10.21
C ARG A 45 8.58 -7.08 9.97
N ASP A 46 9.66 -7.15 9.21
CA ASP A 46 10.34 -8.42 8.93
C ASP A 46 10.89 -9.04 10.20
N THR A 47 11.44 -8.22 11.11
CA THR A 47 11.86 -8.66 12.44
C THR A 47 10.68 -9.25 13.22
N TYR A 48 9.53 -8.55 13.24
CA TYR A 48 8.33 -9.05 13.92
C TYR A 48 7.81 -10.38 13.34
N ILE A 49 7.75 -10.49 12.01
CA ILE A 49 7.33 -11.73 11.33
C ILE A 49 8.32 -12.86 11.61
N SER A 50 9.62 -12.56 11.61
CA SER A 50 10.65 -13.56 11.93
C SER A 50 10.51 -14.07 13.37
N LEU A 51 10.14 -13.20 14.32
CA LEU A 51 9.85 -13.57 15.71
C LEU A 51 8.58 -14.42 15.82
N LEU A 52 7.55 -14.14 15.00
CA LEU A 52 6.33 -14.96 14.96
C LEU A 52 6.59 -16.37 14.40
N GLN A 53 7.53 -16.50 13.45
CA GLN A 53 7.88 -17.78 12.83
C GLN A 53 8.90 -18.58 13.66
N GLN A 54 9.53 -17.96 14.66
CA GLN A 54 10.55 -18.58 15.48
C GLN A 54 9.94 -19.65 16.40
N THR A 55 10.35 -20.92 16.20
CA THR A 55 9.84 -22.07 16.95
C THR A 55 10.75 -22.48 18.11
N ASP A 56 12.07 -22.27 18.00
CA ASP A 56 13.06 -22.67 19.01
C ASP A 56 14.13 -21.58 19.25
N PRO A 57 14.22 -20.97 20.46
CA PRO A 57 13.20 -20.93 21.51
C PRO A 57 11.99 -20.07 21.08
N PRO A 58 10.76 -20.33 21.59
CA PRO A 58 9.59 -19.54 21.25
C PRO A 58 9.74 -18.08 21.73
N ALA A 59 9.34 -17.14 20.88
CA ALA A 59 9.36 -15.72 21.24
C ALA A 59 8.43 -15.46 22.44
N THR A 60 8.93 -14.70 23.41
CA THR A 60 8.11 -14.30 24.57
C THR A 60 7.10 -13.23 24.16
N GLU A 61 5.92 -13.23 24.77
CA GLU A 61 4.88 -12.22 24.51
C GLU A 61 5.40 -10.77 24.68
N LEU A 62 6.29 -10.52 25.63
CA LEU A 62 6.95 -9.23 25.80
C LEU A 62 7.82 -8.83 24.61
N GLN A 63 8.53 -9.79 23.99
CA GLN A 63 9.34 -9.54 22.79
C GLN A 63 8.45 -9.22 21.59
N LEU A 64 7.35 -9.96 21.42
CA LEU A 64 6.36 -9.70 20.36
C LEU A 64 5.70 -8.33 20.52
N ARG A 65 5.29 -7.95 21.74
CA ARG A 65 4.71 -6.63 22.02
C ARG A 65 5.73 -5.51 21.78
N ALA A 66 6.98 -5.68 22.20
CA ALA A 66 8.05 -4.69 21.95
C ALA A 66 8.36 -4.54 20.46
N ALA A 67 8.42 -5.65 19.72
CA ALA A 67 8.64 -5.64 18.28
C ALA A 67 7.46 -4.98 17.53
N LEU A 68 6.21 -5.25 17.95
CA LEU A 68 5.02 -4.60 17.40
C LEU A 68 5.03 -3.08 17.65
N LEU A 69 5.42 -2.64 18.85
CA LEU A 69 5.60 -1.21 19.17
C LEU A 69 6.68 -0.58 18.28
N ARG A 70 7.79 -1.29 18.01
CA ARG A 70 8.85 -0.82 17.11
C ARG A 70 8.39 -0.70 15.66
N ARG A 71 7.55 -1.62 15.19
CA ARG A 71 6.85 -1.52 13.91
C ARG A 71 5.94 -0.28 13.90
N ALA A 72 5.14 -0.07 14.95
CA ALA A 72 4.27 1.11 15.07
C ALA A 72 5.05 2.44 15.05
N MET A 73 6.19 2.54 15.75
CA MET A 73 7.07 3.73 15.70
C MET A 73 7.56 4.04 14.28
N THR A 74 7.98 3.00 13.54
CA THR A 74 8.42 3.14 12.14
C THR A 74 7.27 3.66 11.26
N ASN A 75 6.06 3.16 11.50
CA ASN A 75 4.87 3.62 10.78
C ASN A 75 4.56 5.08 11.07
N VAL A 76 4.65 5.52 12.33
CA VAL A 76 4.45 6.95 12.70
C VAL A 76 5.46 7.84 11.96
N GLU A 77 6.74 7.47 11.95
CA GLU A 77 7.77 8.24 11.23
C GLU A 77 7.46 8.34 9.73
N ARG A 78 7.02 7.23 9.11
CA ARG A 78 6.61 7.20 7.70
C ARG A 78 5.37 8.05 7.44
N ILE A 79 4.39 8.04 8.35
CA ILE A 79 3.17 8.86 8.25
C ILE A 79 3.55 10.34 8.25
N ILE A 80 4.42 10.76 9.17
CA ILE A 80 4.88 12.16 9.26
C ILE A 80 5.56 12.56 7.95
N LYS A 81 6.51 11.76 7.46
CA LYS A 81 7.20 12.01 6.18
C LYS A 81 6.24 12.09 4.99
N LEU A 82 5.25 11.21 4.89
CA LEU A 82 4.26 11.27 3.80
C LEU A 82 3.40 12.54 3.89
N ARG A 83 2.99 12.94 5.10
CA ARG A 83 2.19 14.15 5.31
C ARG A 83 2.94 15.42 4.93
N GLU A 84 4.22 15.49 5.28
CA GLU A 84 5.11 16.61 4.92
C GLU A 84 5.39 16.67 3.42
N ASN A 85 5.61 15.53 2.78
CA ASN A 85 5.96 15.46 1.36
C ASN A 85 4.76 15.69 0.42
N ARG A 86 3.53 15.39 0.86
CA ARG A 86 2.31 15.52 0.04
C ARG A 86 2.14 16.90 -0.61
N PRO A 87 2.13 18.03 0.13
CA PRO A 87 1.92 19.35 -0.48
C PRO A 87 3.06 19.72 -1.45
N ALA A 88 4.29 19.37 -1.11
CA ALA A 88 5.46 19.62 -1.97
C ALA A 88 5.34 18.86 -3.30
N LEU A 89 4.98 17.58 -3.26
CA LEU A 89 4.76 16.75 -4.44
C LEU A 89 3.60 17.26 -5.30
N LEU A 90 2.47 17.64 -4.69
CA LEU A 90 1.34 18.19 -5.42
C LEU A 90 1.71 19.45 -6.20
N SER A 91 2.50 20.35 -5.60
CA SER A 91 3.01 21.54 -6.30
C SER A 91 3.92 21.18 -7.48
N LEU A 92 4.79 20.19 -7.33
CA LEU A 92 5.71 19.75 -8.39
C LEU A 92 4.99 19.03 -9.54
N VAL A 93 3.96 18.24 -9.24
CA VAL A 93 3.11 17.57 -10.22
C VAL A 93 2.33 18.59 -11.04
N GLN A 94 1.73 19.61 -10.41
CA GLN A 94 1.03 20.69 -11.12
C GLN A 94 1.94 21.47 -12.08
N LYS A 95 3.23 21.60 -11.74
CA LYS A 95 4.25 22.24 -12.59
C LYS A 95 4.78 21.33 -13.70
N GLY A 96 4.37 20.05 -13.75
CA GLY A 96 4.88 19.07 -14.71
C GLY A 96 6.35 18.70 -14.52
N ALA A 97 6.95 19.05 -13.39
CA ALA A 97 8.36 18.78 -13.09
C ALA A 97 8.63 17.33 -12.64
N VAL A 98 7.56 16.58 -12.35
CA VAL A 98 7.59 15.22 -11.81
C VAL A 98 6.75 14.31 -12.69
N GLY A 99 7.26 13.12 -12.99
CA GLY A 99 6.53 12.13 -13.79
C GLY A 99 5.40 11.44 -13.02
N ASP A 100 4.35 11.03 -13.74
CA ASP A 100 3.18 10.33 -13.20
C ASP A 100 3.54 9.07 -12.38
N GLY A 101 4.64 8.41 -12.72
CA GLY A 101 5.14 7.24 -12.00
C GLY A 101 5.53 7.53 -10.54
N LEU A 102 6.09 8.72 -10.27
CA LEU A 102 6.46 9.10 -8.90
C LEU A 102 5.20 9.36 -8.06
N TRP A 103 4.22 10.07 -8.63
CA TRP A 103 2.94 10.32 -7.96
C TRP A 103 2.19 9.02 -7.67
N SER A 104 2.18 8.09 -8.64
CA SER A 104 1.60 6.76 -8.44
C SER A 104 2.32 5.96 -7.36
N SER A 105 3.67 6.03 -7.28
CA SER A 105 4.45 5.37 -6.22
C SER A 105 4.13 5.97 -4.85
N PHE A 106 4.02 7.30 -4.76
CA PHE A 106 3.62 7.99 -3.52
C PHE A 106 2.22 7.56 -3.05
N GLN A 107 1.24 7.52 -3.94
CA GLN A 107 -0.12 7.05 -3.60
C GLN A 107 -0.14 5.58 -3.17
N LYS A 108 0.64 4.74 -3.84
CA LYS A 108 0.79 3.33 -3.45
C LYS A 108 1.39 3.19 -2.05
N ALA A 109 2.44 3.96 -1.74
CA ALA A 109 3.06 3.94 -0.43
C ALA A 109 2.12 4.43 0.69
N GLU A 110 1.24 5.40 0.39
CA GLU A 110 0.18 5.80 1.31
C GLU A 110 -0.81 4.66 1.58
N GLN A 111 -1.26 3.95 0.54
CA GLN A 111 -2.18 2.82 0.70
C GLN A 111 -1.53 1.67 1.47
N GLU A 112 -0.28 1.33 1.16
CA GLU A 112 0.48 0.29 1.87
C GLU A 112 0.65 0.64 3.36
N LEU A 113 0.96 1.90 3.67
CA LEU A 113 1.09 2.34 5.06
C LEU A 113 -0.24 2.34 5.80
N GLN A 114 -1.34 2.74 5.15
CA GLN A 114 -2.69 2.65 5.74
C GLN A 114 -3.06 1.21 6.07
N GLN A 115 -2.75 0.27 5.17
CA GLN A 115 -2.97 -1.15 5.39
C GLN A 115 -2.13 -1.66 6.56
N ASP A 116 -0.84 -1.30 6.63
CA ASP A 116 0.04 -1.71 7.73
C ASP A 116 -0.43 -1.17 9.10
N VAL A 117 -0.95 0.07 9.14
CA VAL A 117 -1.56 0.65 10.36
C VAL A 117 -2.78 -0.15 10.81
N ILE A 118 -3.64 -0.55 9.88
CA ILE A 118 -4.82 -1.39 10.18
C ILE A 118 -4.35 -2.75 10.73
N GLU A 119 -3.35 -3.38 10.10
CA GLU A 119 -2.79 -4.65 10.58
C GLU A 119 -2.25 -4.53 12.01
N VAL A 120 -1.43 -3.51 12.28
CA VAL A 120 -0.85 -3.28 13.62
C VAL A 120 -1.93 -3.00 14.67
N THR A 121 -2.97 -2.22 14.35
CA THR A 121 -4.06 -1.97 15.30
C THR A 121 -4.85 -3.24 15.63
N GLN A 122 -5.15 -4.07 14.63
CA GLN A 122 -5.85 -5.35 14.81
C GLN A 122 -5.01 -6.31 15.64
N GLU A 123 -3.71 -6.42 15.33
CA GLU A 123 -2.76 -7.26 16.04
C GLU A 123 -2.56 -6.81 17.49
N ALA A 124 -2.45 -5.51 17.75
CA ALA A 124 -2.38 -4.97 19.10
C ALA A 124 -3.63 -5.31 19.94
N GLU A 125 -4.81 -5.30 19.33
CA GLU A 125 -6.05 -5.68 20.01
C GLU A 125 -6.05 -7.16 20.43
N THR A 126 -5.38 -8.05 19.67
CA THR A 126 -5.23 -9.46 20.05
C THR A 126 -4.35 -9.67 21.28
N PHE A 127 -3.35 -8.79 21.51
CA PHE A 127 -2.45 -8.90 22.65
C PHE A 127 -3.04 -8.30 23.93
N LYS A 128 -3.82 -7.22 23.81
CA LYS A 128 -4.47 -6.56 24.95
C LYS A 128 -5.65 -5.74 24.46
N LYS A 129 -6.80 -5.92 25.11
CA LYS A 129 -8.02 -5.13 24.84
C LYS A 129 -7.74 -3.63 24.91
N ASN A 130 -8.23 -2.88 23.94
CA ASN A 130 -8.03 -1.43 23.73
C ASN A 130 -6.59 -0.98 23.46
N TRP A 131 -5.64 -1.90 23.25
CA TRP A 131 -4.26 -1.49 22.95
C TRP A 131 -4.11 -0.96 21.53
N GLY A 132 -4.95 -1.42 20.57
CA GLY A 132 -4.94 -0.89 19.21
C GLY A 132 -5.23 0.62 19.12
N GLN A 133 -6.00 1.17 20.05
CA GLN A 133 -6.30 2.60 20.12
C GLN A 133 -5.15 3.44 20.71
N THR A 134 -4.32 2.82 21.55
CA THR A 134 -3.29 3.54 22.34
C THR A 134 -1.86 3.31 21.83
N ILE A 135 -1.63 2.25 21.06
CA ILE A 135 -0.30 1.88 20.57
C ILE A 135 0.33 2.97 19.69
N PHE A 136 -0.44 3.58 18.79
CA PHE A 136 0.06 4.64 17.91
C PHE A 136 0.28 5.96 18.64
N HIS A 137 -0.50 6.25 19.68
CA HIS A 137 -0.26 7.39 20.55
C HIS A 137 1.06 7.22 21.31
N THR A 138 1.24 6.04 21.91
CA THR A 138 2.49 5.67 22.62
C THR A 138 3.70 5.71 21.68
N ALA A 139 3.55 5.17 20.46
CA ALA A 139 4.61 5.17 19.47
C ALA A 139 4.97 6.56 18.92
N ASN A 140 4.07 7.54 19.03
CA ASN A 140 4.33 8.92 18.64
C ASN A 140 5.07 9.72 19.73
N GLU A 141 5.03 9.25 20.98
CA GLU A 141 5.71 9.88 22.12
C GLU A 141 7.14 9.37 22.34
N MET A 142 7.52 8.26 21.70
CA MET A 142 8.85 7.65 21.77
C MET A 142 9.76 8.09 20.62
#